data_AF-A4HWG5-F1
#
_entry.id   AF-A4HWG5-F1
#
_cell.length_a   1.000
_cell.length_b   1.000
_cell.length_c   1.000
_cell.angle_alpha   90.00
_cell.angle_beta   90.00
_cell.angle_gamma   90.00
#
_symmetry.space_group_name_H-M   'P 1'
#
loop_
_entity.id
_entity.type
_entity.pdbx_description
1 polymer ?
#
loop_
_entity_poly.entity_id
_entity_poly.type
_entity_poly.pdbx_seq_one_letter_code
_entity_poly.pdbx_strand_id
1 'polypeptide(L)'
;MSSQQHAFEKSREQAKEYLSKDAMKELRASLDPSATRARHGLLPKDFQTTDEEHERRVNDYIRSHSTWRKDVYVLRSYEYWKLRADYYPYIRRSDEKDNFFLRGITCHPRLSDYPVCKAVIRDYFVCRDRNPVLQIFNACAPLKEQFCACINEVFLKNHERGDKKFNAHRDEFFEVQRSKRFAKMLNHVEESMEAKTKLQD
;
A
#
# COMPACT_ATOMS: atom_id res chain seq x y z
N MET A 1 51.97 -23.58 18.55
CA MET A 1 51.11 -23.74 17.36
C MET A 1 49.68 -24.20 17.68
N SER A 2 49.31 -24.56 18.93
CA SER A 2 47.96 -25.09 19.25
C SER A 2 46.85 -24.03 19.32
N SER A 3 47.16 -22.76 19.64
CA SER A 3 46.12 -21.72 19.83
C SER A 3 45.42 -21.30 18.52
N GLN A 4 46.13 -21.31 17.39
CA GLN A 4 45.54 -20.98 16.08
C GLN A 4 44.67 -22.11 15.53
N GLN A 5 45.02 -23.38 15.78
CA GLN A 5 44.18 -24.52 15.42
C GLN A 5 42.86 -24.53 16.20
N HIS A 6 42.91 -24.26 17.50
CA HIS A 6 41.71 -24.21 18.34
C HIS A 6 40.75 -23.07 17.96
N ALA A 7 41.28 -21.93 17.50
CA ALA A 7 40.47 -20.81 17.00
C ALA A 7 39.80 -21.15 15.65
N PHE A 8 40.51 -21.85 14.77
CA PHE A 8 39.97 -22.29 13.47
C PHE A 8 38.86 -23.35 13.62
N GLU A 9 39.02 -24.30 14.55
CA GLU A 9 37.99 -25.31 14.84
C GLU A 9 36.74 -24.68 15.44
N LYS A 10 36.89 -23.74 16.38
CA LYS A 10 35.75 -23.00 16.97
C LYS A 10 34.98 -22.19 15.93
N SER A 11 35.66 -21.57 14.97
CA SER A 11 35.03 -20.88 13.84
C SER A 11 34.28 -21.85 12.92
N ARG A 12 34.83 -23.05 12.68
CA ARG A 12 34.18 -24.11 11.88
C ARG A 12 32.93 -24.67 12.56
N GLU A 13 32.92 -24.82 13.87
CA GLU A 13 31.74 -25.25 14.63
C GLU A 13 30.65 -24.19 14.65
N GLN A 14 31.01 -22.91 14.86
CA GLN A 14 30.07 -21.79 14.75
C GLN A 14 29.48 -21.70 13.33
N ALA A 15 30.29 -21.87 12.28
CA ALA A 15 29.80 -21.92 10.91
C ALA A 15 28.83 -23.10 10.67
N LYS A 16 29.05 -24.26 11.31
CA LYS A 16 28.12 -25.40 11.25
C LYS A 16 26.81 -25.13 11.98
N GLU A 17 26.82 -24.39 13.10
CA GLU A 17 25.60 -23.96 13.79
C GLU A 17 24.79 -22.95 12.95
N TYR A 18 25.45 -21.92 12.40
CA TYR A 18 24.80 -20.92 11.54
C TYR A 18 24.29 -21.50 10.21
N LEU A 19 24.95 -22.54 9.68
CA LEU A 19 24.53 -23.26 8.47
C LEU A 19 23.75 -24.55 8.79
N SER A 20 23.38 -24.77 10.06
CA SER A 20 22.60 -25.94 10.45
C SER A 20 21.23 -25.94 9.75
N LYS A 21 20.65 -27.12 9.56
CA LYS A 21 19.32 -27.24 8.93
C LYS A 21 18.26 -26.42 9.67
N ASP A 22 18.37 -26.32 11.00
CA ASP A 22 17.43 -25.58 11.83
C ASP A 22 17.64 -24.07 11.70
N ALA A 23 18.88 -23.57 11.72
CA ALA A 23 19.17 -22.16 11.47
C ALA A 23 18.74 -21.73 10.06
N MET A 24 18.96 -22.57 9.05
CA MET A 24 18.48 -22.32 7.69
C MET A 24 16.96 -22.40 7.57
N LYS A 25 16.28 -23.21 8.40
CA LYS A 25 14.82 -23.29 8.47
C LYS A 25 14.22 -22.07 9.17
N GLU A 26 14.83 -21.60 10.25
CA GLU A 26 14.47 -20.34 10.92
C GLU A 26 14.74 -19.12 10.03
N LEU A 27 15.85 -19.12 9.28
CA LEU A 27 16.12 -18.11 8.27
C LEU A 27 15.06 -18.15 7.16
N ARG A 28 14.71 -19.33 6.63
CA ARG A 28 13.62 -19.47 5.64
C ARG A 28 12.27 -19.04 6.19
N ALA A 29 11.98 -19.32 7.45
CA ALA A 29 10.72 -18.93 8.11
C ALA A 29 10.66 -17.43 8.41
N SER A 30 11.79 -16.80 8.79
CA SER A 30 11.88 -15.35 8.97
C SER A 30 11.85 -14.59 7.63
N LEU A 31 12.30 -15.24 6.56
CA LEU A 31 12.16 -14.78 5.18
C LEU A 31 10.78 -15.09 4.57
N ASP A 32 9.91 -15.86 5.24
CA ASP A 32 8.57 -16.18 4.73
C ASP A 32 7.68 -14.92 4.81
N PRO A 33 7.41 -14.23 3.68
CA PRO A 33 6.73 -12.94 3.69
C PRO A 33 5.25 -13.08 4.06
N SER A 34 4.70 -14.30 4.01
CA SER A 34 3.29 -14.57 4.25
C SER A 34 2.88 -14.27 5.70
N ALA A 35 3.73 -14.61 6.67
CA ALA A 35 3.47 -14.40 8.09
C ALA A 35 3.48 -12.90 8.47
N THR A 36 4.46 -12.15 7.98
CA THR A 36 4.57 -10.70 8.21
C THR A 36 3.41 -9.95 7.59
N ARG A 37 3.01 -10.35 6.37
CA ARG A 37 1.94 -9.67 5.63
C ARG A 37 0.56 -9.95 6.19
N ALA A 38 0.28 -11.17 6.64
CA ALA A 38 -0.95 -11.48 7.36
C ALA A 38 -1.04 -10.65 8.66
N ARG A 39 0.06 -10.51 9.38
CA ARG A 39 0.14 -9.69 10.61
C ARG A 39 -0.15 -8.21 10.36
N HIS A 40 0.25 -7.68 9.21
CA HIS A 40 0.02 -6.29 8.82
C HIS A 40 -1.25 -6.07 7.98
N GLY A 41 -2.08 -7.10 7.78
CA GLY A 41 -3.27 -7.03 6.93
C GLY A 41 -2.96 -6.76 5.44
N LEU A 42 -1.72 -6.99 5.02
CA LEU A 42 -1.26 -6.75 3.65
C LEU A 42 -1.68 -7.88 2.70
N LEU A 43 -1.85 -9.10 3.22
CA LEU A 43 -2.42 -10.24 2.50
C LEU A 43 -3.17 -11.14 3.51
N PRO A 44 -4.49 -11.37 3.37
CA PRO A 44 -5.20 -12.44 4.09
C PRO A 44 -4.47 -13.79 3.98
N LYS A 45 -4.57 -14.66 5.00
CA LYS A 45 -4.00 -16.03 4.95
C LYS A 45 -4.50 -16.83 3.73
N ASP A 46 -5.71 -16.53 3.26
CA ASP A 46 -6.35 -17.19 2.09
C ASP A 46 -6.12 -16.44 0.77
N PHE A 47 -5.01 -15.71 0.63
CA PHE A 47 -4.77 -14.83 -0.52
C PHE A 47 -4.68 -15.51 -1.88
N GLN A 48 -4.67 -16.84 -1.91
CA GLN A 48 -4.66 -17.67 -3.11
C GLN A 48 -6.03 -17.90 -3.74
N THR A 49 -7.11 -17.31 -3.19
CA THR A 49 -8.36 -17.14 -3.96
C THR A 49 -8.14 -16.06 -5.03
N THR A 50 -7.40 -16.47 -6.04
CA THR A 50 -7.29 -15.76 -7.32
C THR A 50 -8.67 -15.85 -7.96
N ASP A 51 -9.22 -14.70 -8.31
CA ASP A 51 -10.43 -14.65 -9.11
C ASP A 51 -10.07 -15.26 -10.47
N GLU A 52 -10.53 -16.48 -10.72
CA GLU A 52 -10.21 -17.23 -11.95
C GLU A 52 -10.64 -16.47 -13.21
N GLU A 53 -11.68 -15.65 -13.12
CA GLU A 53 -12.11 -14.79 -14.23
C GLU A 53 -11.14 -13.64 -14.46
N HIS A 54 -10.69 -12.97 -13.40
CA HIS A 54 -9.65 -11.94 -13.50
C HIS A 54 -8.35 -12.50 -14.09
N GLU A 55 -7.88 -13.64 -13.60
CA GLU A 55 -6.66 -14.27 -14.10
C GLU A 55 -6.79 -14.69 -15.57
N ARG A 56 -7.94 -15.22 -15.99
CA ARG A 56 -8.20 -15.53 -17.40
C ARG A 56 -8.09 -14.28 -18.27
N ARG A 57 -8.76 -13.18 -17.90
CA ARG A 57 -8.72 -11.92 -18.68
C ARG A 57 -7.31 -11.33 -18.78
N VAL A 58 -6.56 -11.33 -17.68
CA VAL A 58 -5.16 -10.86 -17.68
C VAL A 58 -4.30 -11.74 -18.58
N ASN A 59 -4.45 -13.06 -18.51
CA ASN A 59 -3.65 -13.98 -19.33
C ASN A 59 -4.00 -13.90 -20.81
N ASP A 60 -5.26 -13.65 -21.16
CA ASP A 60 -5.69 -13.41 -22.55
C ASP A 60 -5.12 -12.09 -23.09
N TYR A 61 -5.09 -11.03 -22.26
CA TYR A 61 -4.42 -9.77 -22.60
C TYR A 61 -2.93 -9.98 -22.83
N ILE A 62 -2.23 -10.66 -21.91
CA ILE A 62 -0.80 -10.95 -22.06
C ILE A 62 -0.53 -11.77 -23.33
N ARG A 63 -1.36 -12.78 -23.63
CA ARG A 63 -1.19 -13.64 -24.81
C ARG A 63 -1.27 -12.82 -26.11
N SER A 64 -2.25 -11.93 -26.20
CA SER A 64 -2.49 -11.07 -27.38
C SER A 64 -1.45 -9.96 -27.55
N HIS A 65 -0.80 -9.51 -26.47
CA HIS A 65 0.18 -8.41 -26.49
C HIS A 65 1.62 -8.89 -26.32
N SER A 66 1.84 -10.20 -26.20
CA SER A 66 3.18 -10.77 -26.02
C SER A 66 4.07 -10.53 -27.24
N THR A 67 5.33 -10.17 -26.99
CA THR A 67 6.36 -10.00 -28.00
C THR A 67 7.35 -11.16 -27.98
N TRP A 68 8.38 -11.11 -28.83
CA TRP A 68 9.48 -12.08 -28.87
C TRP A 68 10.27 -12.17 -27.55
N ARG A 69 10.14 -11.17 -26.65
CA ARG A 69 10.86 -11.14 -25.37
C ARG A 69 10.48 -12.32 -24.46
N LYS A 70 9.30 -12.93 -24.65
CA LYS A 70 8.82 -14.10 -23.90
C LYS A 70 9.70 -15.32 -24.12
N ASP A 71 10.35 -15.38 -25.27
CA ASP A 71 11.21 -16.49 -25.67
C ASP A 71 12.63 -16.35 -25.10
N VAL A 72 12.99 -15.17 -24.56
CA VAL A 72 14.27 -14.90 -23.89
C VAL A 72 14.14 -15.05 -22.37
N TYR A 73 14.85 -16.01 -21.79
CA TYR A 73 14.75 -16.37 -20.36
C TYR A 73 14.80 -15.17 -19.40
N VAL A 74 15.76 -14.26 -19.60
CA VAL A 74 15.96 -13.08 -18.73
C VAL A 74 14.85 -12.04 -18.89
N LEU A 75 14.25 -11.93 -20.08
CA LEU A 75 13.24 -10.91 -20.39
C LEU A 75 11.81 -11.40 -20.15
N ARG A 76 11.58 -12.72 -20.13
CA ARG A 76 10.25 -13.31 -19.97
C ARG A 76 9.51 -12.80 -18.74
N SER A 77 10.18 -12.78 -17.58
CA SER A 77 9.55 -12.31 -16.34
C SER A 77 9.26 -10.81 -16.38
N TYR A 78 10.18 -10.02 -16.95
CA TYR A 78 9.98 -8.59 -17.11
C TYR A 78 8.80 -8.29 -18.03
N GLU A 79 8.71 -8.95 -19.18
CA GLU A 79 7.60 -8.77 -20.11
C GLU A 79 6.26 -9.21 -19.49
N TYR A 80 6.24 -10.34 -18.81
CA TYR A 80 5.03 -10.81 -18.13
C TYR A 80 4.48 -9.77 -17.15
N TRP A 81 5.32 -9.23 -16.28
CA TRP A 81 4.90 -8.24 -15.29
C TRP A 81 4.57 -6.88 -15.90
N LYS A 82 5.29 -6.49 -16.96
CA LYS A 82 4.97 -5.29 -17.73
C LYS A 82 3.59 -5.39 -18.36
N LEU A 83 3.31 -6.46 -19.10
CA LEU A 83 2.00 -6.66 -19.75
C LEU A 83 0.86 -6.82 -18.73
N ARG A 84 1.12 -7.47 -17.59
CA ARG A 84 0.15 -7.51 -16.48
C ARG A 84 -0.12 -6.12 -15.90
N ALA A 85 0.87 -5.23 -15.84
CA ALA A 85 0.67 -3.85 -15.44
C ALA A 85 -0.12 -3.06 -16.50
N ASP A 86 0.18 -3.25 -17.79
CA ASP A 86 -0.48 -2.56 -18.90
C ASP A 86 -1.98 -2.89 -19.01
N TYR A 87 -2.39 -4.08 -18.54
CA TYR A 87 -3.81 -4.46 -18.43
C TYR A 87 -4.60 -3.50 -17.53
N TYR A 88 -3.97 -2.93 -16.50
CA TYR A 88 -4.64 -2.02 -15.58
C TYR A 88 -4.75 -0.61 -16.18
N PRO A 89 -5.93 0.04 -16.16
CA PRO A 89 -6.10 1.34 -16.81
C PRO A 89 -5.95 2.51 -15.82
N TYR A 90 -5.32 2.32 -14.65
CA TYR A 90 -5.35 3.32 -13.58
C TYR A 90 -4.47 4.54 -13.89
N ILE A 91 -3.30 4.34 -14.49
CA ILE A 91 -2.44 5.45 -14.90
C ILE A 91 -3.19 6.34 -15.89
N ARG A 92 -3.71 5.76 -16.98
CA ARG A 92 -4.50 6.48 -17.99
C ARG A 92 -5.68 7.26 -17.37
N ARG A 93 -6.45 6.62 -16.48
CA ARG A 93 -7.57 7.28 -15.77
C ARG A 93 -7.13 8.36 -14.79
N SER A 94 -5.94 8.24 -14.24
CA SER A 94 -5.38 9.24 -13.34
C SER A 94 -4.81 10.42 -14.13
N ASP A 95 -4.27 10.20 -15.32
CA ASP A 95 -3.77 11.26 -16.21
C ASP A 95 -4.90 12.12 -16.79
N GLU A 96 -6.11 11.55 -16.91
CA GLU A 96 -7.34 12.31 -17.23
C GLU A 96 -7.76 13.30 -16.11
N LYS A 97 -7.12 13.23 -14.93
CA LYS A 97 -7.41 14.09 -13.77
C LYS A 97 -6.20 14.97 -13.44
N ASP A 98 -6.39 16.28 -13.44
CA ASP A 98 -5.31 17.24 -13.14
C ASP A 98 -4.77 17.16 -11.70
N ASN A 99 -5.51 16.54 -10.79
CA ASN A 99 -5.14 16.47 -9.38
C ASN A 99 -4.44 15.14 -9.05
N PHE A 100 -3.14 15.17 -8.79
CA PHE A 100 -2.42 14.07 -8.14
C PHE A 100 -2.23 14.37 -6.65
N PHE A 101 -2.97 13.69 -5.79
CA PHE A 101 -2.82 13.80 -4.34
C PHE A 101 -1.58 13.05 -3.81
N LEU A 102 -1.08 12.06 -4.57
CA LEU A 102 -0.04 11.15 -4.12
C LEU A 102 1.04 10.96 -5.18
N ARG A 103 2.08 11.80 -5.18
CA ARG A 103 3.38 11.49 -5.80
C ARG A 103 4.37 11.11 -4.70
N GLY A 104 4.88 9.88 -4.73
CA GLY A 104 6.05 9.49 -3.93
C GLY A 104 5.80 8.99 -2.49
N ILE A 105 4.56 8.70 -2.08
CA ILE A 105 4.34 8.15 -0.72
C ILE A 105 4.78 6.68 -0.67
N THR A 106 5.60 6.35 0.33
CA THR A 106 5.87 4.99 0.80
C THR A 106 4.62 4.41 1.48
N CYS A 107 3.48 4.39 0.80
CA CYS A 107 2.30 3.75 1.37
C CYS A 107 2.48 2.24 1.18
N HIS A 108 2.44 1.48 2.26
CA HIS A 108 2.14 0.05 2.20
C HIS A 108 0.62 -0.06 2.26
N PRO A 109 -0.10 0.01 1.12
CA PRO A 109 -1.55 0.04 1.17
C PRO A 109 -2.04 -1.26 1.77
N ARG A 110 -2.86 -1.16 2.83
CA ARG A 110 -3.59 -2.34 3.30
C ARG A 110 -4.73 -2.58 2.34
N LEU A 111 -4.98 -3.84 2.03
CA LEU A 111 -6.05 -4.21 1.11
C LEU A 111 -7.43 -3.84 1.66
N SER A 112 -7.56 -3.76 2.99
CA SER A 112 -8.75 -3.28 3.69
C SER A 112 -9.11 -1.84 3.33
N ASP A 113 -8.09 -1.01 3.07
CA ASP A 113 -8.27 0.44 2.90
C ASP A 113 -8.67 0.78 1.46
N TYR A 114 -8.32 -0.10 0.51
CA TYR A 114 -8.52 0.11 -0.93
C TYR A 114 -9.11 -1.15 -1.62
N PRO A 115 -10.35 -1.55 -1.31
CA PRO A 115 -10.96 -2.76 -1.87
C PRO A 115 -11.05 -2.75 -3.41
N VAL A 116 -11.23 -1.56 -4.00
CA VAL A 116 -11.29 -1.38 -5.47
C VAL A 116 -9.92 -1.65 -6.12
N CYS A 117 -8.82 -1.41 -5.39
CA CYS A 117 -7.46 -1.60 -5.88
C CYS A 117 -6.89 -2.99 -5.55
N LYS A 118 -7.70 -3.91 -4.99
CA LYS A 118 -7.26 -5.21 -4.47
C LYS A 118 -6.46 -6.02 -5.50
N ALA A 119 -6.89 -6.06 -6.76
CA ALA A 119 -6.26 -6.87 -7.80
C ALA A 119 -4.84 -6.37 -8.16
N VAL A 120 -4.68 -5.07 -8.42
CA VAL A 120 -3.37 -4.50 -8.77
C VAL A 120 -2.41 -4.50 -7.58
N ILE A 121 -2.91 -4.28 -6.35
CA ILE A 121 -2.11 -4.39 -5.12
C ILE A 121 -1.63 -5.84 -4.93
N ARG A 122 -2.50 -6.83 -5.14
CA ARG A 122 -2.15 -8.26 -5.13
C ARG A 122 -1.03 -8.54 -6.13
N ASP A 123 -1.19 -8.12 -7.38
CA ASP A 123 -0.20 -8.40 -8.43
C ASP A 123 1.16 -7.79 -8.12
N TYR A 124 1.20 -6.55 -7.63
CA TYR A 124 2.44 -5.92 -7.18
C TYR A 124 3.13 -6.75 -6.09
N PHE A 125 2.37 -7.18 -5.08
CA PHE A 125 2.89 -7.95 -3.97
C PHE A 125 3.37 -9.34 -4.36
N VAL A 126 2.70 -10.00 -5.31
CA VAL A 126 3.11 -11.29 -5.89
C VAL A 126 4.39 -11.10 -6.72
N CYS A 127 4.45 -10.06 -7.56
CA CYS A 127 5.65 -9.73 -8.33
C CYS A 127 6.86 -9.53 -7.42
N ARG A 128 6.67 -8.71 -6.38
CA ARG A 128 7.69 -8.37 -5.39
C ARG A 128 8.22 -9.61 -4.67
N ASP A 129 7.34 -10.51 -4.21
CA ASP A 129 7.76 -11.71 -3.47
C ASP A 129 8.41 -12.78 -4.33
N ARG A 130 7.88 -13.01 -5.52
CA ARG A 130 8.39 -14.09 -6.38
C ARG A 130 9.75 -13.77 -6.97
N ASN A 131 10.12 -12.50 -7.04
CA ASN A 131 11.32 -12.07 -7.73
C ASN A 131 12.18 -11.12 -6.89
N PRO A 132 12.73 -11.57 -5.74
CA PRO A 132 13.58 -10.73 -4.89
C PRO A 132 14.78 -10.17 -5.66
N VAL A 133 15.37 -10.97 -6.56
CA VAL A 133 16.48 -10.54 -7.43
C VAL A 133 16.03 -9.48 -8.44
N LEU A 134 14.81 -9.59 -8.99
CA LEU A 134 14.30 -8.61 -9.97
C LEU A 134 13.81 -7.30 -9.32
N GLN A 135 13.71 -7.23 -7.99
CA GLN A 135 13.51 -5.95 -7.31
C GLN A 135 14.68 -5.00 -7.59
N ILE A 136 15.91 -5.53 -7.71
CA ILE A 136 17.10 -4.75 -8.10
C ILE A 136 16.89 -4.09 -9.46
N PHE A 137 16.24 -4.81 -10.39
CA PHE A 137 15.93 -4.32 -11.73
C PHE A 137 14.62 -3.54 -11.82
N ASN A 138 13.98 -3.22 -10.69
CA ASN A 138 12.69 -2.52 -10.66
C ASN A 138 11.61 -3.17 -11.55
N ALA A 139 11.64 -4.50 -11.73
CA ALA A 139 10.72 -5.19 -12.66
C ALA A 139 9.24 -5.02 -12.28
N CYS A 140 8.96 -4.81 -10.99
CA CYS A 140 7.60 -4.58 -10.47
C CYS A 140 7.20 -3.10 -10.44
N ALA A 141 8.04 -2.17 -10.91
CA ALA A 141 7.74 -0.74 -10.91
C ALA A 141 6.47 -0.37 -11.71
N PRO A 142 6.19 -0.97 -12.89
CA PRO A 142 4.95 -0.71 -13.61
C PRO A 142 3.68 -1.03 -12.79
N LEU A 143 3.69 -2.15 -12.05
CA LEU A 143 2.59 -2.50 -11.13
C LEU A 143 2.50 -1.52 -9.95
N LYS A 144 3.65 -1.01 -9.50
CA LYS A 144 3.70 0.00 -8.44
C LYS A 144 2.99 1.28 -8.85
N GLU A 145 3.28 1.76 -10.05
CA GLU A 145 2.65 2.95 -10.62
C GLU A 145 1.15 2.75 -10.80
N GLN A 146 0.72 1.58 -11.29
CA GLN A 146 -0.69 1.26 -11.47
C GLN A 146 -1.48 1.24 -10.14
N PHE A 147 -0.95 0.63 -9.08
CA PHE A 147 -1.68 0.66 -7.81
C PHE A 147 -1.66 2.05 -7.18
N CYS A 148 -0.57 2.82 -7.30
CA CYS A 148 -0.51 4.20 -6.81
C CYS A 148 -1.55 5.07 -7.52
N ALA A 149 -1.68 4.92 -8.84
CA ALA A 149 -2.70 5.61 -9.63
C ALA A 149 -4.12 5.19 -9.21
N CYS A 150 -4.36 3.90 -8.92
CA CYS A 150 -5.64 3.43 -8.40
C CYS A 150 -5.99 4.09 -7.06
N ILE A 151 -5.03 4.13 -6.14
CA ILE A 151 -5.20 4.76 -4.82
C ILE A 151 -5.48 6.26 -5.00
N ASN A 152 -4.75 6.95 -5.87
CA ASN A 152 -4.99 8.35 -6.20
C ASN A 152 -6.43 8.57 -6.72
N GLU A 153 -6.92 7.72 -7.61
CA GLU A 153 -8.30 7.79 -8.11
C GLU A 153 -9.33 7.66 -6.97
N VAL A 154 -9.09 6.76 -5.99
CA VAL A 154 -9.93 6.60 -4.80
C VAL A 154 -9.90 7.86 -3.93
N PHE A 155 -8.72 8.44 -3.70
CA PHE A 155 -8.59 9.69 -2.94
C PHE A 155 -9.36 10.84 -3.60
N LEU A 156 -9.22 11.01 -4.91
CA LEU A 156 -9.95 12.04 -5.65
C LEU A 156 -11.46 11.85 -5.57
N LYS A 157 -11.95 10.62 -5.77
CA LYS A 157 -13.40 10.33 -5.65
C LYS A 157 -13.91 10.60 -4.23
N ASN A 158 -13.13 10.28 -3.21
CA ASN A 158 -13.50 10.55 -1.83
C ASN A 158 -13.48 12.05 -1.51
N HIS A 159 -12.49 12.78 -2.02
CA HIS A 159 -12.40 14.23 -1.90
C HIS A 159 -13.60 14.90 -2.59
N GLU A 160 -13.88 14.57 -3.85
CA GLU A 160 -15.04 15.09 -4.60
C GLU A 160 -16.37 14.78 -3.89
N ARG A 161 -16.51 13.58 -3.29
CA ARG A 161 -17.69 13.24 -2.48
C ARG A 161 -17.76 14.05 -1.19
N GLY A 162 -16.62 14.28 -0.53
CA GLY A 162 -16.51 15.13 0.65
C GLY A 162 -16.91 16.56 0.34
N ASP A 163 -16.37 17.13 -0.74
CA ASP A 163 -16.68 18.48 -1.21
C ASP A 163 -18.15 18.61 -1.58
N LYS A 164 -18.73 17.63 -2.27
CA LYS A 164 -20.17 17.62 -2.59
C LYS A 164 -21.04 17.60 -1.35
N LYS A 165 -20.71 16.76 -0.36
CA LYS A 165 -21.43 16.72 0.93
C LYS A 165 -21.27 18.03 1.71
N PHE A 166 -20.07 18.58 1.75
CA PHE A 166 -19.80 19.85 2.40
C PHE A 166 -20.54 21.01 1.71
N ASN A 167 -20.54 21.06 0.39
CA ASN A 167 -21.22 22.10 -0.39
C ASN A 167 -22.75 22.01 -0.29
N ALA A 168 -23.31 20.80 -0.19
CA ALA A 168 -24.76 20.61 0.00
C ALA A 168 -25.26 21.13 1.36
N HIS A 169 -24.44 21.01 2.40
CA HIS A 169 -24.75 21.47 3.76
C HIS A 169 -23.98 22.72 4.15
N ARG A 170 -23.49 23.49 3.17
CA ARG A 170 -22.55 24.58 3.43
C ARG A 170 -23.18 25.66 4.29
N ASP A 171 -24.39 26.07 3.94
CA ASP A 171 -25.09 27.15 4.62
C ASP A 171 -25.54 26.69 6.03
N GLU A 172 -26.01 25.43 6.17
CA GLU A 172 -26.29 24.81 7.47
C GLU A 172 -25.05 24.74 8.36
N PHE A 173 -23.91 24.33 7.81
CA PHE A 173 -22.65 24.27 8.54
C PHE A 173 -22.24 25.66 9.05
N PHE A 174 -22.34 26.69 8.20
CA PHE A 174 -22.02 28.06 8.60
C PHE A 174 -23.03 28.65 9.59
N GLU A 175 -24.32 28.36 9.48
CA GLU A 175 -25.35 28.74 10.45
C GLU A 175 -25.10 28.07 11.82
N VAL A 176 -24.76 26.78 11.85
CA VAL A 176 -24.37 26.07 13.09
C VAL A 176 -23.09 26.66 13.69
N GLN A 177 -22.11 27.05 12.87
CA GLN A 177 -20.91 27.72 13.36
C GLN A 177 -21.23 29.12 13.91
N ARG A 178 -22.12 29.87 13.25
CA ARG A 178 -22.58 31.20 13.69
C ARG A 178 -23.34 31.09 15.01
N SER A 179 -24.26 30.14 15.15
CA SER A 179 -25.02 29.92 16.39
C SER A 179 -24.11 29.49 17.55
N LYS A 180 -23.12 28.62 17.31
CA LYS A 180 -22.09 28.27 18.31
C LYS A 180 -21.26 29.47 18.75
N ARG A 181 -20.86 30.35 17.82
CA ARG A 181 -20.14 31.59 18.14
C ARG A 181 -21.01 32.55 18.95
N PHE A 182 -22.29 32.68 18.59
CA PHE A 182 -23.25 33.53 19.31
C PHE A 182 -23.50 33.01 20.74
N ALA A 183 -23.73 31.71 20.92
CA ALA A 183 -23.88 31.10 22.23
C ALA A 183 -22.63 31.28 23.11
N LYS A 184 -21.42 31.13 22.53
CA LYS A 184 -20.17 31.40 23.26
C LYS A 184 -20.06 32.86 23.70
N MET A 185 -20.53 33.80 22.88
CA MET A 185 -20.55 35.22 23.23
C MET A 185 -21.54 35.51 24.36
N LEU A 186 -22.75 34.95 24.32
CA LEU A 186 -23.75 35.09 25.38
C LEU A 186 -23.25 34.54 26.72
N ASN A 187 -22.71 33.31 26.74
CA ASN A 187 -22.15 32.73 27.95
C ASN A 187 -21.04 33.61 28.55
N HIS A 188 -20.18 34.21 27.70
CA HIS A 188 -19.13 35.09 28.18
C HIS A 188 -19.67 36.40 28.79
N VAL A 189 -20.77 36.94 28.24
CA VAL A 189 -21.45 38.11 28.80
C VAL A 189 -22.11 37.76 30.14
N GLU A 190 -22.77 36.61 30.24
CA GLU A 190 -23.37 36.11 31.48
C GLU A 190 -22.31 35.89 32.57
N GLU A 191 -21.21 35.21 32.25
CA GLU A 191 -20.05 35.03 33.14
C GLU A 191 -19.46 36.37 33.58
N SER A 192 -19.37 37.36 32.67
CA SER A 192 -18.87 38.70 32.99
C SER A 192 -19.84 39.48 33.90
N MET A 193 -21.16 39.32 33.70
CA MET A 193 -22.17 39.93 34.57
C MET A 193 -22.15 39.31 35.96
N GLU A 194 -22.07 37.97 36.06
CA GLU A 194 -21.95 37.26 37.34
C GLU A 194 -20.66 37.62 38.09
N ALA A 195 -19.54 37.79 37.38
CA ALA A 195 -18.30 38.26 37.97
C ALA A 195 -18.42 39.69 38.50
N LYS A 196 -19.16 40.57 37.81
CA LYS A 196 -19.41 41.94 38.26
C LYS A 196 -20.33 42.01 39.48
N THR A 197 -21.40 41.21 39.55
CA THR A 197 -22.26 41.18 40.74
C THR A 197 -21.53 40.62 41.95
N LYS A 198 -20.70 39.58 41.80
CA LYS A 198 -19.84 39.06 42.89
C LYS A 198 -18.77 40.02 43.39
N LEU A 199 -18.45 41.08 42.63
CA LEU A 199 -17.50 42.12 43.04
C LEU A 199 -18.18 43.33 43.69
N GLN A 200 -19.51 43.41 43.64
CA GLN A 200 -20.30 44.49 44.25
C GLN A 200 -20.95 44.11 45.59
N ASP A 201 -21.02 42.80 45.90
CA ASP A 201 -21.30 42.24 47.23
C ASP A 201 -20.01 42.11 48.05
#